data_AF-A0A1Y1N2F7-F1
#
_entry.id   AF-A0A1Y1N2F7-F1
#
_cell.length_a   1.000
_cell.length_b   1.000
_cell.length_c   1.000
_cell.angle_alpha   90.00
_cell.angle_beta   90.00
_cell.angle_gamma   90.00
#
_symmetry.space_group_name_H-M   'P 1'
#
loop_
_entity.id
_entity.type
_entity.pdbx_description
1 polymer ?
#
loop_
_entity_poly.entity_id
_entity_poly.type
_entity_poly.pdbx_seq_one_letter_code
_entity_poly.pdbx_strand_id
1 'polypeptide(L)'
;LTHHSTPGRVRGHSSRRTYATIKFHTNLPLNTKMWLKNFLNRLIPTVKAEDEDLVDPLDTLRDKCKATSHVKHLAEKLEECNNRVNSRSRTAETCIEEVIDFMHALDHCVSKDLFAYLK
;
A
#
# COMPACT_ATOMS: atom_id res chain seq x y z
N LEU A 1 -37.23 0.21 -22.89
CA LEU A 1 -35.96 0.95 -22.87
C LEU A 1 -34.83 -0.06 -22.84
N THR A 2 -34.22 -0.29 -24.00
CA THR A 2 -33.13 -1.25 -24.21
C THR A 2 -31.80 -0.61 -23.80
N HIS A 3 -31.04 -1.24 -22.90
CA HIS A 3 -29.60 -1.00 -22.80
C HIS A 3 -28.87 -2.34 -22.81
N HIS A 4 -28.25 -2.61 -23.95
CA HIS A 4 -27.42 -3.77 -24.24
C HIS A 4 -25.93 -3.41 -24.09
N SER A 5 -25.17 -4.34 -23.48
CA SER A 5 -23.77 -4.73 -23.79
C SER A 5 -22.63 -3.74 -23.41
N THR A 6 -21.54 -4.09 -22.71
CA THR A 6 -20.53 -5.16 -22.95
C THR A 6 -19.49 -5.24 -21.78
N PRO A 7 -18.60 -6.29 -21.74
CA PRO A 7 -17.73 -6.64 -20.61
C PRO A 7 -16.26 -6.16 -20.74
N GLY A 8 -15.55 -6.01 -19.61
CA GLY A 8 -14.16 -5.51 -19.56
C GLY A 8 -13.19 -6.30 -18.67
N ARG A 9 -12.35 -7.11 -19.34
CA ARG A 9 -11.06 -7.77 -19.01
C ARG A 9 -10.16 -7.11 -17.93
N VAL A 10 -9.72 -7.87 -16.93
CA VAL A 10 -8.65 -7.49 -15.98
C VAL A 10 -7.28 -7.83 -16.58
N ARG A 11 -6.35 -6.87 -16.65
CA ARG A 11 -4.95 -7.07 -17.07
C ARG A 11 -4.01 -6.97 -15.87
N GLY A 12 -3.22 -8.02 -15.66
CA GLY A 12 -2.12 -8.04 -14.70
C GLY A 12 -1.11 -6.91 -14.96
N HIS A 13 -0.62 -6.29 -13.89
CA HIS A 13 0.41 -5.28 -13.95
C HIS A 13 1.75 -5.88 -13.55
N SER A 14 2.51 -6.23 -14.58
CA SER A 14 3.96 -6.40 -14.52
C SER A 14 4.60 -5.07 -14.12
N SER A 15 5.58 -5.17 -13.22
CA SER A 15 6.45 -4.09 -12.75
C SER A 15 7.02 -3.27 -13.91
N ARG A 16 6.49 -2.06 -14.08
CA ARG A 16 7.14 -0.94 -14.77
C ARG A 16 6.49 0.33 -14.26
N ARG A 17 7.15 1.00 -13.32
CA ARG A 17 6.77 2.35 -12.88
C ARG A 17 7.08 3.33 -14.02
N THR A 18 6.23 3.37 -15.04
CA THR A 18 6.22 4.46 -16.01
C THR A 18 5.51 5.61 -15.34
N TYR A 19 6.28 6.58 -14.83
CA TYR A 19 5.75 7.87 -14.47
C TYR A 19 4.99 8.40 -15.69
N ALA A 20 3.68 8.59 -15.54
CA ALA A 20 2.89 9.25 -16.55
C ALA A 20 3.38 10.69 -16.65
N THR A 21 4.28 10.96 -17.60
CA THR A 21 4.60 12.32 -18.00
C THR A 21 3.32 12.88 -18.58
N ILE A 22 2.58 13.63 -17.77
CA ILE A 22 1.52 14.50 -18.26
C ILE A 22 2.19 15.41 -19.28
N LYS A 23 1.91 15.21 -20.56
CA LYS A 23 2.36 16.10 -21.63
C LYS A 23 1.58 17.41 -21.49
N PHE A 24 1.96 18.23 -20.53
CA PHE A 24 1.67 19.65 -20.58
C PHE A 24 2.53 20.23 -21.71
N HIS A 25 1.92 20.37 -22.89
CA HIS A 25 2.48 21.23 -23.93
C HIS A 25 2.48 22.67 -23.38
N THR A 26 3.54 23.03 -22.67
CA THR A 26 3.82 24.41 -22.31
C THR A 26 5.25 24.70 -22.76
N ASN A 27 5.35 25.42 -23.88
CA ASN A 27 6.56 26.13 -24.24
C ASN A 27 6.74 27.24 -23.20
N LEU A 28 7.43 26.95 -22.09
CA LEU A 28 7.73 27.94 -21.06
C LEU A 28 9.25 28.18 -21.01
N PRO A 29 9.71 29.44 -21.16
CA PRO A 29 11.13 29.77 -21.28
C PRO A 29 11.92 29.37 -20.03
N LEU A 30 13.14 28.88 -20.22
CA LEU A 30 14.02 28.23 -19.22
C LEU A 30 14.27 29.02 -17.93
N ASN A 31 13.98 30.32 -17.88
CA ASN A 31 14.14 31.20 -16.70
C ASN A 31 13.04 31.00 -15.63
N THR A 32 11.85 30.53 -16.01
CA THR A 32 10.72 30.36 -15.06
C THR A 32 10.88 29.15 -14.15
N LYS A 33 11.69 28.16 -14.53
CA LYS A 33 11.97 26.97 -13.73
C LYS A 33 12.75 27.29 -12.45
N MET A 34 13.62 28.29 -12.47
CA MET A 34 14.46 28.64 -11.32
C MET A 34 13.70 29.53 -10.32
N TRP A 35 12.87 30.45 -10.81
CA TRP A 35 11.98 31.26 -9.99
C TRP A 35 10.94 30.41 -9.23
N LEU A 36 10.32 29.44 -9.92
CA LEU A 36 9.34 28.57 -9.29
C LEU A 36 9.97 27.62 -8.28
N LYS A 37 11.18 27.10 -8.56
CA LYS A 37 11.93 26.26 -7.60
C LYS A 37 12.33 27.04 -6.35
N ASN A 38 12.85 28.27 -6.50
CA ASN A 38 13.26 29.08 -5.36
C ASN A 38 12.06 29.55 -4.54
N PHE A 39 10.93 29.82 -5.19
CA PHE A 39 9.67 30.16 -4.52
C PHE A 39 9.07 28.95 -3.78
N LEU A 40 9.04 27.76 -4.40
CA LEU A 40 8.54 26.53 -3.76
C LEU A 40 9.43 26.07 -2.60
N ASN A 41 10.76 26.15 -2.73
CA ASN A 41 11.68 25.81 -1.63
C ASN A 41 11.54 26.74 -0.42
N ARG A 42 11.11 27.99 -0.64
CA ARG A 42 10.82 28.95 0.43
C ARG A 42 9.46 28.73 1.08
N LEU A 43 8.50 28.15 0.35
CA LEU A 43 7.14 27.87 0.83
C LEU A 43 7.02 26.52 1.54
N ILE A 44 7.76 25.51 1.11
CA ILE A 44 7.72 24.15 1.68
C ILE A 44 9.16 23.71 1.91
N PRO A 45 9.71 23.91 3.12
CA PRO A 45 11.02 23.37 3.45
C PRO A 45 10.97 21.84 3.40
N THR A 46 11.71 21.25 2.46
CA THR A 46 11.86 19.80 2.36
C THR A 46 12.90 19.35 3.37
N VAL A 47 12.49 18.70 4.45
CA VAL A 47 13.42 18.01 5.35
C VAL A 47 13.90 16.75 4.65
N LYS A 48 15.21 16.65 4.41
CA LYS A 48 15.83 15.37 4.06
C LYS A 48 15.94 14.57 5.34
N ALA A 49 15.22 13.45 5.44
CA ALA A 49 15.59 12.42 6.39
C ALA A 49 16.96 11.90 5.97
N GLU A 50 17.89 11.84 6.92
CA GLU A 50 19.12 11.09 6.75
C GLU A 50 18.78 9.60 6.77
N ASP A 51 18.91 8.95 5.60
CA ASP A 51 18.65 7.53 5.40
C ASP A 51 19.77 6.69 6.06
N GLU A 52 19.94 6.80 7.38
CA GLU A 52 20.46 5.65 8.13
C GLU A 52 19.43 4.53 7.98
N ASP A 53 19.86 3.28 7.81
CA ASP A 53 19.00 2.09 7.65
C ASP A 53 18.17 1.82 8.92
N LEU A 54 17.26 2.73 9.25
CA LEU A 54 16.35 2.67 10.38
C LEU A 54 15.25 1.67 10.03
N VAL A 55 15.44 0.43 10.45
CA VAL A 55 14.43 -0.61 10.36
C VAL A 55 13.38 -0.37 11.45
N ASP A 56 12.11 -0.24 11.08
CA ASP A 56 11.00 -0.18 12.05
C ASP A 56 10.96 -1.51 12.85
N PRO A 57 11.17 -1.49 14.18
CA PRO A 57 11.07 -2.67 15.00
C PRO A 57 9.73 -3.41 14.83
N LEU A 58 8.65 -2.68 14.54
CA LEU A 58 7.33 -3.24 14.30
C LEU A 58 7.31 -4.22 13.13
N ASP A 59 7.98 -3.92 12.03
CA ASP A 59 7.99 -4.77 10.84
C ASP A 59 8.70 -6.10 11.15
N THR A 60 9.84 -6.03 11.86
CA THR A 60 10.56 -7.24 12.27
C THR A 60 9.75 -8.13 13.21
N LEU A 61 8.96 -7.53 14.11
CA LEU A 61 8.09 -8.24 15.04
C LEU A 61 6.88 -8.83 14.32
N ARG A 62 6.28 -8.10 13.38
CA ARG A 62 5.18 -8.60 12.55
C ARG A 62 5.60 -9.84 11.77
N ASP A 63 6.78 -9.84 11.18
CA ASP A 63 7.26 -10.99 10.40
C ASP A 63 7.52 -12.23 11.26
N LYS A 64 8.06 -12.05 12.48
CA LYS A 64 8.15 -13.13 13.47
C LYS A 64 6.77 -13.64 13.86
N CYS A 65 5.82 -12.75 14.13
CA CYS A 65 4.47 -13.11 14.56
C CYS A 65 3.64 -13.80 13.45
N LYS A 66 3.83 -13.43 12.18
CA LYS A 66 3.21 -14.11 11.02
C LYS A 66 3.62 -15.58 10.91
N ALA A 67 4.82 -15.95 11.39
CA ALA A 67 5.29 -17.33 11.37
C ALA A 67 4.61 -18.22 12.43
N THR A 68 3.87 -17.66 13.38
CA THR A 68 3.14 -18.44 14.38
C THR A 68 1.97 -19.19 13.75
N SER A 69 1.72 -20.43 14.21
CA SER A 69 0.70 -21.31 13.63
C SER A 69 -0.69 -20.66 13.55
N HIS A 70 -1.13 -19.99 14.62
CA HIS A 70 -2.45 -19.36 14.67
C HIS A 70 -2.58 -18.20 13.66
N VAL A 71 -1.60 -17.29 13.62
CA VAL A 71 -1.61 -16.14 12.71
C VAL A 71 -1.48 -16.61 11.26
N LYS A 72 -0.64 -17.62 11.00
CA LYS A 72 -0.49 -18.23 9.68
C LYS A 72 -1.79 -18.80 9.15
N HIS A 73 -2.54 -19.55 9.96
CA HIS A 73 -3.83 -20.11 9.57
C HIS A 73 -4.87 -19.01 9.27
N LEU A 74 -4.87 -17.90 10.01
CA LEU A 74 -5.75 -16.76 9.71
C LEU A 74 -5.33 -16.04 8.43
N ALA A 75 -4.03 -15.96 8.14
CA ALA A 75 -3.53 -15.44 6.86
C ALA A 75 -3.97 -16.33 5.68
N GLU A 76 -3.95 -17.65 5.84
CA GLU A 76 -4.44 -18.61 4.84
C GLU A 76 -5.94 -18.40 4.56
N LYS A 77 -6.77 -18.23 5.59
CA LYS A 77 -8.20 -17.89 5.43
C LYS A 77 -8.43 -16.57 4.70
N LEU A 78 -7.65 -15.55 5.03
CA LEU A 78 -7.69 -14.27 4.34
C LEU A 78 -7.32 -14.43 2.86
N GLU A 79 -6.32 -15.24 2.54
CA GLU A 79 -5.93 -15.55 1.17
C GLU A 79 -7.04 -16.31 0.42
N GLU A 80 -7.68 -17.28 1.05
CA GLU A 80 -8.83 -18.00 0.49
C GLU A 80 -10.00 -17.06 0.17
N CYS A 81 -10.32 -16.12 1.07
CA CYS A 81 -11.33 -15.10 0.80
C CYS A 81 -10.92 -14.21 -0.38
N ASN A 82 -9.67 -13.72 -0.40
CA ASN A 82 -9.16 -12.90 -1.49
C ASN A 82 -9.26 -13.63 -2.84
N ASN A 83 -8.93 -14.92 -2.87
CA ASN A 83 -9.06 -15.75 -4.06
C ASN A 83 -10.53 -15.87 -4.52
N ARG A 84 -11.46 -16.06 -3.58
CA ARG A 84 -12.89 -16.13 -3.88
C ARG A 84 -13.44 -14.81 -4.42
N VAL A 85 -13.10 -13.68 -3.78
CA VAL A 85 -13.51 -12.34 -4.22
C VAL A 85 -12.94 -12.01 -5.60
N ASN A 86 -11.64 -12.27 -5.82
CA ASN A 86 -10.97 -11.99 -7.09
C ASN A 86 -11.40 -12.93 -8.23
N SER A 87 -11.91 -14.13 -7.92
CA SER A 87 -12.42 -15.07 -8.94
C SER A 87 -13.75 -14.62 -9.55
N ARG A 88 -14.49 -13.73 -8.88
CA ARG A 88 -15.84 -13.32 -9.29
C ARG A 88 -15.80 -11.99 -10.03
N SER A 89 -16.45 -11.93 -11.19
CA SER A 89 -16.59 -10.68 -11.96
C SER A 89 -17.50 -9.66 -11.29
N ARG A 90 -18.46 -10.11 -10.48
CA ARG A 90 -19.41 -9.30 -9.70
C ARG A 90 -19.74 -10.04 -8.41
N THR A 91 -19.33 -9.49 -7.27
CA THR A 91 -19.61 -10.02 -5.93
C THR A 91 -19.82 -8.87 -4.96
N ALA A 92 -20.68 -9.07 -3.96
CA ALA A 92 -20.85 -8.13 -2.83
C ALA A 92 -20.05 -8.58 -1.59
N GLU A 93 -19.34 -9.70 -1.71
CA GLU A 93 -18.52 -10.27 -0.65
C GLU A 93 -17.28 -9.40 -0.37
N THR A 94 -16.93 -9.26 0.92
CA THR A 94 -15.76 -8.53 1.40
C THR A 94 -14.99 -9.37 2.41
N CYS A 95 -13.66 -9.32 2.38
CA CYS A 95 -12.81 -10.08 3.31
C CYS A 95 -12.53 -9.36 4.64
N ILE A 96 -13.44 -8.48 5.08
CA ILE A 96 -13.19 -7.62 6.24
C ILE A 96 -13.15 -8.42 7.56
N GLU A 97 -13.94 -9.49 7.65
CA GLU A 97 -13.94 -10.40 8.79
C GLU A 97 -12.56 -11.07 8.92
N GLU A 98 -12.05 -11.67 7.85
CA GLU A 98 -10.75 -12.33 7.85
C GLU A 98 -9.59 -11.36 8.09
N VAL A 99 -9.70 -10.11 7.60
CA VAL A 99 -8.72 -9.06 7.90
C VAL A 99 -8.71 -8.72 9.38
N ILE A 100 -9.89 -8.53 10.00
CA ILE A 100 -9.99 -8.19 11.42
C ILE A 100 -9.44 -9.33 12.28
N ASP A 101 -9.78 -10.59 11.97
CA ASP A 101 -9.28 -11.75 12.69
C ASP A 101 -7.74 -11.86 12.61
N PHE A 102 -7.19 -11.76 11.39
CA PHE A 102 -5.75 -11.78 11.16
C PHE A 102 -5.03 -10.65 11.91
N MET A 103 -5.53 -9.42 11.79
CA MET A 103 -4.94 -8.25 12.44
C MET A 103 -5.03 -8.35 13.96
N HIS A 104 -6.15 -8.81 14.50
CA HIS A 104 -6.32 -8.99 15.93
C HIS A 104 -5.31 -9.98 16.50
N ALA A 105 -5.13 -11.13 15.84
CA ALA A 105 -4.16 -12.13 16.26
C ALA A 105 -2.71 -11.64 16.10
N LEU A 106 -2.40 -10.94 15.01
CA LEU A 106 -1.09 -10.36 14.74
C LEU A 106 -0.72 -9.32 15.80
N ASP A 107 -1.61 -8.37 16.08
CA ASP A 107 -1.37 -7.29 17.04
C ASP A 107 -1.30 -7.83 18.48
N HIS A 108 -2.08 -8.86 18.82
CA HIS A 108 -1.96 -9.55 20.11
C HIS A 108 -0.59 -10.22 20.28
N CYS A 109 0.02 -10.74 19.20
CA CYS A 109 1.37 -11.26 19.25
C CYS A 109 2.41 -10.15 19.38
N VAL A 110 2.34 -9.13 18.54
CA VAL A 110 3.32 -8.04 18.44
C VAL A 110 3.36 -7.18 19.71
N SER A 111 2.21 -6.90 20.31
CA SER A 111 2.09 -6.02 21.49
C SER A 111 2.89 -6.48 22.71
N LYS A 112 3.26 -7.77 22.77
CA LYS A 112 4.09 -8.35 23.85
C LYS A 112 5.50 -7.76 23.86
N ASP A 113 6.07 -7.51 22.68
CA ASP A 113 7.47 -7.13 22.53
C ASP A 113 7.64 -5.69 22.02
N LEU A 114 6.65 -5.15 21.30
CA LEU A 114 6.77 -3.87 20.60
C LEU A 114 7.14 -2.70 21.52
N PHE A 115 6.49 -2.59 22.68
CA PHE A 115 6.70 -1.48 23.60
C PHE A 115 8.08 -1.48 24.25
N ALA A 116 8.85 -2.58 24.18
CA ALA A 116 10.24 -2.59 24.63
C ALA A 116 11.17 -1.82 23.67
N TYR A 117 10.76 -1.63 22.41
CA TYR A 117 11.53 -0.90 21.39
C TYR A 117 11.18 0.58 21.31
N LEU A 118 9.99 0.96 21.81
CA LEU A 118 9.48 2.34 21.79
C LEU A 118 9.93 3.07 23.06
N LYS A 119 10.53 4.25 22.91
CA LYS A 119 10.91 5.15 24.02
C LYS A 119 9.87 6.24 24.22
#